data_AF-A0A8J9WHX4-F1
#
_entry.id   AF-A0A8J9WHX4-F1
#
_cell.length_a   1.000
_cell.length_b   1.000
_cell.length_c   1.000
_cell.angle_alpha   90.00
_cell.angle_beta   90.00
_cell.angle_gamma   90.00
#
_symmetry.space_group_name_H-M   'P 1'
#
loop_
_entity.id
_entity.type
_entity.pdbx_description
1 polymer ?
#
loop_
_entity_poly.entity_id
_entity_poly.type
_entity_poly.pdbx_seq_one_letter_code
_entity_poly.pdbx_strand_id
1 'polypeptide(L)'
;MDNDTKAIVSVEVVDKRETQRKSAWTEKVAFQKVEKMEAARVFVKEVCTDAHPQISALMPKLQAKISRKSVATSGGCVQWTGARCWRGYGQVKVTEADGGDGGVSPRRLAYFLNSDLPFLQKHKHVSHLCNDKLCVNAAHLSYEENVVNQPKKNCFEHDRCTGHRGYPKCLTKR
;
A
#
# COMPACT_ATOMS: atom_id res chain seq x y z
N MET A 1 12.85 3.52 -36.55
CA MET A 1 12.65 2.29 -35.74
C MET A 1 13.81 2.30 -34.77
N ASP A 2 13.66 3.00 -33.65
CA ASP A 2 14.81 3.52 -32.89
C ASP A 2 15.16 2.63 -31.68
N ASN A 3 14.89 1.33 -31.83
CA ASN A 3 15.14 0.32 -30.79
C ASN A 3 16.21 -0.67 -31.26
N ASP A 4 17.37 -0.15 -31.68
CA ASP A 4 18.58 -0.97 -31.80
C ASP A 4 18.90 -1.57 -30.42
N THR A 5 18.42 -2.81 -30.27
CA THR A 5 18.66 -3.84 -29.27
C THR A 5 19.13 -3.37 -27.89
N LYS A 6 18.19 -2.95 -27.05
CA LYS A 6 18.38 -3.04 -25.59
C LYS A 6 18.42 -4.52 -25.23
N ALA A 7 19.54 -5.02 -24.71
CA ALA A 7 19.64 -6.39 -24.23
C ALA A 7 18.67 -6.59 -23.06
N ILE A 8 17.81 -7.61 -23.15
CA ILE A 8 16.91 -7.98 -22.06
C ILE A 8 17.77 -8.61 -20.97
N VAL A 9 17.94 -7.90 -19.85
CA VAL A 9 18.77 -8.38 -18.73
C VAL A 9 18.02 -9.42 -17.90
N SER A 10 16.69 -9.33 -17.85
CA SER A 10 15.84 -10.24 -17.09
C SER A 10 14.39 -10.23 -17.59
N VAL A 11 13.72 -11.38 -17.42
CA VAL A 11 12.28 -11.53 -17.69
C VAL A 11 11.63 -12.09 -16.43
N GLU A 12 10.81 -11.28 -15.77
CA GLU A 12 10.09 -11.68 -14.57
C GLU A 12 8.63 -12.01 -14.92
N VAL A 13 8.24 -13.26 -14.71
CA VAL A 13 6.84 -13.68 -14.84
C VAL A 13 6.18 -13.62 -13.46
N VAL A 14 5.04 -12.93 -13.37
CA VAL A 14 4.23 -12.85 -12.15
C VAL A 14 2.82 -13.33 -12.47
N ASP A 15 2.36 -14.36 -11.75
CA ASP A 15 1.02 -14.90 -11.92
C ASP A 15 -0.02 -14.01 -11.23
N LYS A 16 -1.03 -13.55 -11.99
CA LYS A 16 -2.14 -12.74 -11.45
C LYS A 16 -2.91 -13.45 -10.34
N ARG A 17 -2.92 -14.78 -10.29
CA ARG A 17 -3.59 -15.55 -9.22
C ARG A 17 -2.92 -15.33 -7.88
N GLU A 18 -1.61 -15.07 -7.86
CA GLU A 18 -0.83 -14.81 -6.65
C GLU A 18 -1.06 -13.38 -6.12
N THR A 19 -1.49 -12.46 -6.98
CA THR A 19 -1.70 -11.03 -6.65
C THR A 19 -3.17 -10.64 -6.54
N GLN A 20 -4.02 -11.59 -6.14
CA GLN A 20 -5.47 -11.40 -6.00
C GLN A 20 -6.17 -10.95 -7.29
N ARG A 21 -5.59 -11.28 -8.45
CA ARG A 21 -6.07 -10.91 -9.80
C ARG A 21 -6.14 -9.41 -10.06
N LYS A 22 -5.41 -8.59 -9.30
CA LYS A 22 -5.38 -7.13 -9.46
C LYS A 22 -4.12 -6.68 -10.17
N SER A 23 -4.27 -6.03 -11.33
CA SER A 23 -3.13 -5.61 -12.16
C SER A 23 -2.15 -4.73 -11.41
N ALA A 24 -2.62 -3.67 -10.72
CA ALA A 24 -1.77 -2.79 -9.93
C ALA A 24 -0.92 -3.53 -8.87
N TRP A 25 -1.36 -4.71 -8.43
CA TRP A 25 -0.68 -5.51 -7.42
C TRP A 25 0.40 -6.36 -8.09
N THR A 26 0.05 -7.09 -9.15
CA THR A 26 0.99 -7.81 -10.03
C THR A 26 2.19 -6.96 -10.42
N GLU A 27 1.91 -5.71 -10.78
CA GLU A 27 2.91 -4.75 -11.22
C GLU A 27 3.89 -4.39 -10.11
N LYS A 28 3.39 -4.08 -8.92
CA LYS A 28 4.28 -3.78 -7.79
C LYS A 28 5.19 -4.96 -7.48
N VAL A 29 4.67 -6.19 -7.50
CA VAL A 29 5.50 -7.39 -7.31
C VAL A 29 6.57 -7.48 -8.39
N ALA A 30 6.21 -7.27 -9.65
CA ALA A 30 7.15 -7.29 -10.75
C ALA A 30 8.23 -6.22 -10.59
N PHE A 31 7.86 -4.97 -10.25
CA PHE A 31 8.81 -3.89 -9.98
C PHE A 31 9.75 -4.22 -8.83
N GLN A 32 9.25 -4.73 -7.71
CA GLN A 32 10.08 -5.11 -6.57
C GLN A 32 11.07 -6.24 -6.90
N LYS A 33 10.68 -7.18 -7.76
CA LYS A 33 11.61 -8.21 -8.25
C LYS A 33 12.70 -7.63 -9.14
N VAL A 34 12.37 -6.63 -9.97
CA VAL A 34 13.33 -5.93 -10.84
C VAL A 34 14.24 -4.96 -10.05
N GLU A 35 13.74 -4.19 -9.08
CA GLU A 35 14.55 -3.33 -8.20
C GLU A 35 15.59 -4.12 -7.41
N LYS A 36 15.26 -5.34 -6.97
CA LYS A 36 16.23 -6.25 -6.36
C LYS A 36 17.38 -6.62 -7.30
N MET A 37 17.20 -6.52 -8.62
CA MET A 37 18.28 -6.69 -9.59
C MET A 37 19.11 -5.42 -9.80
N GLU A 38 18.57 -4.21 -9.59
CA GLU A 38 19.41 -2.99 -9.57
C GLU A 38 20.46 -3.07 -8.45
N ALA A 39 20.10 -3.66 -7.30
CA ALA A 39 21.04 -3.96 -6.22
C ALA A 39 22.20 -4.90 -6.65
N ALA A 40 22.04 -5.63 -7.76
CA ALA A 40 23.09 -6.46 -8.36
C ALA A 40 24.01 -5.68 -9.34
N ARG A 41 24.03 -4.34 -9.28
CA ARG A 41 24.85 -3.41 -10.10
C ARG A 41 24.47 -3.34 -11.59
N VAL A 42 23.21 -3.60 -11.93
CA VAL A 42 22.68 -3.35 -13.28
C VAL A 42 21.93 -2.03 -13.28
N PHE A 43 22.36 -1.08 -14.12
CA PHE A 43 21.63 0.18 -14.31
C PHE A 43 20.42 -0.06 -15.23
N VAL A 44 19.21 -0.10 -14.65
CA VAL A 44 17.98 -0.35 -15.40
C VAL A 44 17.51 0.96 -16.05
N LYS A 45 17.61 1.07 -17.38
CA LYS A 45 17.19 2.27 -18.12
C LYS A 45 15.68 2.34 -18.35
N GLU A 46 15.02 1.20 -18.47
CA GLU A 46 13.60 1.09 -18.76
C GLU A 46 13.08 -0.27 -18.30
N VAL A 47 11.86 -0.29 -17.76
CA VAL A 47 11.13 -1.53 -17.44
C VAL A 47 9.96 -1.64 -18.41
N CYS A 48 10.05 -2.57 -19.34
CA CYS A 48 8.98 -2.87 -20.30
C CYS A 48 8.10 -3.99 -19.74
N THR A 49 6.80 -3.73 -19.62
CA THR A 49 5.81 -4.75 -19.25
C THR A 49 4.97 -5.13 -20.48
N ASP A 50 4.88 -6.42 -20.78
CA ASP A 50 4.03 -6.97 -21.87
C ASP A 50 2.53 -6.67 -21.62
N ALA A 51 2.15 -6.57 -20.34
CA ALA A 51 0.92 -5.88 -19.97
C ALA A 51 1.18 -4.36 -20.05
N HIS A 52 0.61 -3.69 -21.06
CA HIS A 52 0.46 -2.24 -21.25
C HIS A 52 1.55 -1.28 -20.70
N PRO A 53 2.12 -0.35 -21.52
CA PRO A 53 3.08 0.68 -21.07
C PRO A 53 2.56 1.69 -20.01
N GLN A 54 1.35 1.54 -19.47
CA GLN A 54 0.72 2.43 -18.49
C GLN A 54 1.03 2.09 -17.01
N ILE A 55 1.79 1.02 -16.78
CA ILE A 55 1.90 0.31 -15.50
C ILE A 55 2.96 0.91 -14.54
N SER A 56 4.18 1.18 -15.01
CA SER A 56 5.19 1.95 -14.24
C SER A 56 4.67 3.33 -13.85
N ALA A 57 3.85 3.94 -14.71
CA ALA A 57 3.22 5.23 -14.48
C ALA A 57 2.13 5.19 -13.40
N LEU A 58 1.63 4.02 -12.99
CA LEU A 58 0.51 3.91 -12.07
C LEU A 58 0.92 4.22 -10.63
N MET A 59 2.09 3.74 -10.17
CA MET A 59 2.53 3.95 -8.79
C MET A 59 2.77 5.43 -8.46
N PRO A 60 3.50 6.21 -9.28
CA PRO A 60 3.64 7.65 -9.06
C PRO A 60 2.29 8.39 -9.12
N LYS A 61 1.37 7.97 -10.01
CA LYS A 61 0.01 8.55 -10.08
C LYS A 61 -0.78 8.28 -8.81
N LEU A 62 -0.71 7.07 -8.25
CA LEU A 62 -1.40 6.72 -7.00
C LEU A 62 -0.80 7.46 -5.81
N GLN A 63 0.53 7.56 -5.73
CA GLN A 63 1.23 8.34 -4.72
C GLN A 63 0.81 9.82 -4.80
N ALA A 64 0.88 10.43 -5.99
CA ALA A 64 0.44 11.80 -6.22
C ALA A 64 -1.03 12.02 -5.86
N LYS A 65 -1.90 11.03 -6.14
CA LYS A 65 -3.32 11.07 -5.79
C LYS A 65 -3.54 11.07 -4.28
N ILE A 66 -2.74 10.30 -3.52
CA ILE A 66 -2.77 10.34 -2.06
C ILE A 66 -2.29 11.70 -1.56
N SER A 67 -1.11 12.13 -1.98
CA SER A 67 -0.50 13.38 -1.51
C SER A 67 -1.37 14.60 -1.78
N ARG A 68 -1.97 14.71 -2.97
CA ARG A 68 -2.85 15.84 -3.33
C ARG A 68 -4.13 15.91 -2.49
N LYS A 69 -4.62 14.76 -2.01
CA LYS A 69 -5.86 14.66 -1.22
C LYS A 69 -5.58 14.45 0.26
N SER A 70 -4.40 14.86 0.72
CA SER A 70 -4.03 14.76 2.12
C SER A 70 -3.33 16.02 2.61
N VAL A 71 -3.49 16.33 3.90
CA VAL A 71 -2.91 17.51 4.54
C VAL A 71 -2.16 17.08 5.79
N ALA A 72 -0.93 17.58 5.97
CA ALA A 72 -0.16 17.35 7.19
C ALA A 72 -0.76 18.15 8.35
N THR A 73 -0.78 17.55 9.54
CA THR A 73 -1.27 18.15 10.78
C THR A 73 -0.12 18.37 11.76
N SER A 74 -0.31 19.27 12.73
CA SER A 74 0.70 19.55 13.77
C SER A 74 1.08 18.33 14.61
N GLY A 75 0.19 17.33 14.71
CA GLY A 75 0.42 16.06 15.40
C GLY A 75 1.15 14.99 14.56
N GLY A 76 1.75 15.36 13.43
CA GLY A 76 2.47 14.41 12.56
C GLY A 76 1.58 13.46 11.75
N CYS A 77 0.25 13.57 11.87
CA CYS A 77 -0.67 12.82 11.01
C CYS A 77 -0.79 13.48 9.64
N VAL A 78 -1.00 12.67 8.60
CA VAL A 78 -1.32 13.13 7.25
C VAL A 78 -2.77 12.76 6.99
N GLN A 79 -3.68 13.74 7.03
CA GLN A 79 -5.13 13.50 7.02
C GLN A 79 -5.70 13.50 5.60
N TRP A 80 -6.48 12.47 5.29
CA TRP A 80 -7.23 12.37 4.05
C TRP A 80 -8.38 13.38 3.99
N THR A 81 -8.35 14.24 2.97
CA THR A 81 -9.37 15.27 2.70
C THR A 81 -10.30 14.90 1.53
N GLY A 82 -10.09 13.75 0.90
CA GLY A 82 -10.94 13.26 -0.18
C GLY A 82 -12.28 12.65 0.26
N ALA A 83 -12.91 11.91 -0.65
CA ALA A 83 -14.20 11.25 -0.42
C ALA A 83 -14.17 10.33 0.80
N ARG A 84 -15.31 10.26 1.50
CA ARG A 84 -15.52 9.44 2.70
C ARG A 84 -16.78 8.61 2.52
N CYS A 85 -16.78 7.38 3.04
CA CYS A 85 -18.02 6.60 3.12
C CYS A 85 -18.87 7.09 4.30
N TRP A 86 -20.11 6.61 4.39
CA TRP A 86 -21.04 6.94 5.48
C TRP A 86 -20.50 6.58 6.88
N ARG A 87 -19.56 5.63 6.99
CA ARG A 87 -18.87 5.26 8.24
C ARG A 87 -17.71 6.20 8.61
N GLY A 88 -17.46 7.23 7.81
CA GLY A 88 -16.39 8.22 8.02
C GLY A 88 -15.00 7.79 7.54
N TYR A 89 -14.84 6.62 6.93
CA TYR A 89 -13.54 6.19 6.37
C TYR A 89 -13.30 6.80 4.99
N GLY A 90 -12.07 7.21 4.71
CA GLY A 90 -11.66 7.65 3.38
C GLY A 90 -11.88 6.59 2.30
N GLN A 91 -12.13 7.04 1.08
CA GLN A 91 -12.29 6.24 -0.13
C GLN A 91 -11.49 6.88 -1.27
N VAL A 92 -10.74 6.07 -2.00
CA VAL A 92 -10.08 6.45 -3.25
C VAL A 92 -10.54 5.53 -4.37
N LYS A 93 -11.06 6.12 -5.44
CA LYS A 93 -11.39 5.39 -6.67
C LYS A 93 -10.08 5.06 -7.39
N VAL A 94 -9.86 3.79 -7.73
CA VAL A 94 -8.72 3.33 -8.51
C VAL A 94 -9.29 2.66 -9.75
N THR A 95 -8.79 3.06 -10.92
CA THR A 95 -9.13 2.40 -12.18
C THR A 95 -8.11 1.29 -12.40
N GLU A 96 -8.58 0.07 -12.50
CA GLU A 96 -7.80 -1.13 -12.75
C GLU A 96 -7.44 -1.22 -14.24
N ALA A 97 -6.39 -1.96 -14.57
CA ALA A 97 -5.86 -2.00 -15.95
C ALA A 97 -6.82 -2.68 -16.95
N ASP A 98 -7.82 -3.42 -16.46
CA ASP A 98 -8.91 -4.00 -17.26
C ASP A 98 -10.09 -3.00 -17.46
N GLY A 99 -9.93 -1.75 -17.01
CA GLY A 99 -10.97 -0.72 -17.08
C GLY A 99 -11.99 -0.78 -15.93
N GLY A 100 -11.84 -1.71 -14.99
CA GLY A 100 -12.69 -1.79 -13.81
C GLY A 100 -12.45 -0.63 -12.84
N ASP A 101 -13.52 -0.04 -12.31
CA ASP A 101 -13.40 1.00 -11.28
C ASP A 101 -13.64 0.40 -9.88
N GLY A 102 -12.61 0.43 -9.03
CA GLY A 102 -12.65 -0.09 -7.67
C GLY A 102 -12.49 0.98 -6.59
N GLY A 103 -13.30 0.92 -5.54
CA GLY A 103 -13.10 1.70 -4.31
C GLY A 103 -12.04 1.05 -3.42
N VAL A 104 -10.97 1.77 -3.09
CA VAL A 104 -9.93 1.32 -2.17
C VAL A 104 -9.85 2.25 -0.96
N SER A 105 -9.47 1.71 0.19
CA SER A 105 -9.19 2.52 1.37
C SER A 105 -7.86 3.29 1.19
N PRO A 106 -7.84 4.63 1.35
CA PRO A 106 -6.63 5.44 1.22
C PRO A 106 -5.50 4.98 2.14
N ARG A 107 -5.82 4.53 3.38
CA ARG A 107 -4.79 4.02 4.30
C ARG A 107 -4.17 2.72 3.79
N ARG A 108 -4.97 1.81 3.23
CA ARG A 108 -4.46 0.54 2.70
C ARG A 108 -3.58 0.83 1.49
N LEU A 109 -3.98 1.77 0.65
CA LEU A 109 -3.17 2.21 -0.48
C LEU A 109 -1.87 2.87 -0.02
N ALA A 110 -1.91 3.78 0.96
CA ALA A 110 -0.71 4.42 1.50
C ALA A 110 0.27 3.40 2.09
N TYR A 111 -0.21 2.49 2.94
CA TYR A 111 0.63 1.43 3.49
C TYR A 111 1.20 0.54 2.40
N PHE A 112 0.39 0.17 1.41
CA PHE A 112 0.87 -0.61 0.26
C PHE A 112 1.97 0.13 -0.49
N LEU A 113 1.80 1.39 -0.86
CA LEU A 113 2.81 2.15 -1.61
C LEU A 113 4.13 2.34 -0.83
N ASN A 114 4.09 2.30 0.51
CA ASN A 114 5.25 2.54 1.37
C ASN A 114 5.76 1.27 2.07
N SER A 115 5.34 0.09 1.63
CA SER A 115 5.82 -1.19 2.19
C SER A 115 6.51 -2.02 1.13
N ASP A 116 7.38 -2.93 1.55
CA ASP A 116 7.99 -3.91 0.65
C ASP A 116 7.07 -5.08 0.34
N LEU A 117 5.82 -5.05 0.82
CA LEU A 117 4.89 -6.15 0.60
C LEU A 117 4.41 -6.20 -0.86
N PRO A 118 4.45 -7.40 -1.50
CA PRO A 118 3.97 -7.58 -2.86
C PRO A 118 2.46 -7.34 -2.97
N PHE A 119 1.72 -7.70 -1.92
CA PHE A 119 0.28 -7.48 -1.82
C PHE A 119 -0.19 -7.45 -0.37
N LEU A 120 -1.33 -6.81 -0.12
CA LEU A 120 -2.01 -6.87 1.17
C LEU A 120 -3.03 -8.01 1.18
N GLN A 121 -2.71 -9.09 1.91
CA GLN A 121 -3.62 -10.20 2.20
C GLN A 121 -5.00 -9.71 2.67
N LYS A 122 -6.06 -10.38 2.20
CA LYS A 122 -7.46 -10.01 2.45
C LYS A 122 -7.87 -10.10 3.92
N HIS A 123 -7.31 -11.06 4.66
CA HIS A 123 -7.64 -11.31 6.08
C HIS A 123 -6.84 -10.44 7.08
N LYS A 124 -5.87 -9.66 6.58
CA LYS A 124 -5.10 -8.72 7.41
C LYS A 124 -5.57 -7.29 7.23
N HIS A 125 -5.48 -6.55 8.32
CA HIS A 125 -5.95 -5.18 8.45
C HIS A 125 -4.76 -4.22 8.48
N VAL A 126 -4.97 -3.04 7.89
CA VAL A 126 -4.09 -1.90 8.08
C VAL A 126 -4.74 -1.03 9.15
N SER A 127 -4.11 -0.97 10.32
CA SER A 127 -4.60 -0.31 11.53
C SER A 127 -3.82 0.97 11.78
N HIS A 128 -4.49 1.97 12.36
CA HIS A 128 -3.87 3.23 12.72
C HIS A 128 -3.28 3.13 14.12
N LEU A 129 -2.00 3.46 14.26
CA LEU A 129 -1.33 3.63 15.56
C LEU A 129 -1.72 4.96 16.22
N CYS A 130 -2.07 5.96 15.41
CA CYS A 130 -2.49 7.29 15.88
C CYS A 130 -4.00 7.39 16.20
N ASN A 131 -4.77 6.32 16.00
CA ASN A 131 -6.24 6.28 16.16
C ASN A 131 -7.06 7.29 15.34
N ASP A 132 -6.45 7.96 14.38
CA ASP A 132 -7.16 8.80 13.40
C ASP A 132 -7.52 7.98 12.16
N LYS A 133 -8.82 7.76 11.94
CA LYS A 133 -9.39 6.98 10.82
C LYS A 133 -9.05 7.56 9.44
N LEU A 134 -8.69 8.84 9.37
CA LEU A 134 -8.36 9.55 8.14
C LEU A 134 -6.86 9.66 7.91
N CYS A 135 -6.03 9.25 8.86
CA CYS A 135 -4.59 9.32 8.71
C CYS A 135 -4.08 8.33 7.65
N VAL A 136 -3.30 8.82 6.69
CA VAL A 136 -2.61 8.04 5.64
C VAL A 136 -1.09 8.07 5.79
N ASN A 137 -0.56 8.62 6.88
CA ASN A 137 0.88 8.58 7.16
C ASN A 137 1.32 7.13 7.37
N ALA A 138 2.19 6.61 6.48
CA ALA A 138 2.66 5.23 6.53
C ALA A 138 3.32 4.86 7.87
N ALA A 139 4.03 5.79 8.52
CA ALA A 139 4.65 5.57 9.84
C ALA A 139 3.61 5.38 10.96
N HIS A 140 2.38 5.84 10.76
CA HIS A 140 1.28 5.68 11.72
C HIS A 140 0.38 4.47 11.37
N LEU A 141 0.79 3.63 10.42
CA LEU A 141 0.04 2.46 9.98
C LEU A 141 0.78 1.18 10.35
N SER A 142 0.03 0.18 10.79
CA SER A 142 0.53 -1.17 11.08
C SER A 142 -0.28 -2.20 10.32
N TYR A 143 0.36 -3.28 9.90
CA TYR A 143 -0.27 -4.37 9.18
C TYR A 143 -0.35 -5.62 10.04
N GLU A 144 -1.57 -5.98 10.44
CA GLU A 144 -1.80 -6.95 11.50
C GLU A 144 -3.07 -7.77 11.28
N GLU A 145 -3.24 -8.81 12.09
CA GLU A 145 -4.44 -9.63 12.08
C GLU A 145 -5.60 -8.92 12.78
N ASN A 146 -6.83 -9.23 12.37
CA ASN A 146 -8.03 -8.61 12.93
C ASN A 146 -8.14 -8.83 14.46
N VAL A 147 -7.71 -10.01 14.92
CA VAL A 147 -7.68 -10.38 16.35
C VAL A 147 -6.73 -9.51 17.18
N VAL A 148 -5.76 -8.85 16.55
CA VAL A 148 -4.85 -7.89 17.22
C VAL A 148 -5.43 -6.47 17.19
N ASN A 149 -6.05 -6.08 16.07
CA ASN A 149 -6.62 -4.74 15.89
C ASN A 149 -7.81 -4.46 16.83
N GLN A 150 -8.68 -5.44 17.08
CA GLN A 150 -9.88 -5.22 17.90
C GLN A 150 -9.54 -4.92 19.38
N PRO A 151 -8.64 -5.67 20.05
CA PRO A 151 -8.17 -5.35 21.40
C PRO A 151 -7.42 -4.02 21.54
N LYS A 152 -6.77 -3.51 20.48
CA LYS A 152 -6.07 -2.21 20.53
C LYS A 152 -6.99 -1.04 20.84
N LYS A 153 -8.26 -1.09 20.40
CA LYS A 153 -9.25 -0.07 20.75
C LYS A 153 -9.46 -0.01 22.26
N ASN A 154 -9.64 -1.18 22.88
CA ASN A 154 -9.79 -1.28 24.32
C ASN A 154 -8.51 -0.82 25.03
N CYS A 155 -7.33 -1.18 24.53
CA CYS A 155 -6.07 -0.74 25.14
C CYS A 155 -5.87 0.78 25.09
N PHE A 156 -6.30 1.41 24.00
CA PHE A 156 -6.24 2.87 23.87
C PHE A 156 -7.22 3.57 24.80
N GLU A 157 -8.46 3.07 24.91
CA GLU A 157 -9.46 3.62 25.83
C GLU A 157 -9.02 3.57 27.30
N HIS A 158 -8.23 2.56 27.68
CA HIS A 158 -7.75 2.35 29.05
C HIS A 158 -6.32 2.88 29.28
N ASP A 159 -5.70 3.50 28.27
CA ASP A 159 -4.29 3.95 28.25
C ASP A 159 -3.29 2.90 28.78
N ARG A 160 -3.59 1.61 28.57
CA ARG A 160 -2.75 0.50 28.99
C ARG A 160 -3.01 -0.74 28.14
N CYS A 161 -1.97 -1.48 27.83
CA CYS A 161 -2.11 -2.78 27.17
C CYS A 161 -2.76 -3.77 28.14
N THR A 162 -3.96 -4.26 27.80
CA THR A 162 -4.68 -5.28 28.59
C THR A 162 -4.20 -6.71 28.33
N GLY A 163 -3.17 -6.86 27.47
CA GLY A 163 -2.66 -8.16 27.05
C GLY A 163 -3.43 -8.73 25.86
N HIS A 164 -2.71 -9.41 24.96
CA HIS A 164 -3.27 -10.07 23.79
C HIS A 164 -2.84 -11.52 23.83
N ARG A 165 -3.78 -12.45 23.96
CA ARG A 165 -3.47 -13.88 24.10
C ARG A 165 -2.78 -14.39 22.84
N GLY A 166 -1.51 -14.74 22.93
CA GLY A 166 -0.72 -15.24 21.79
C GLY A 166 -0.16 -14.17 20.86
N TYR A 167 -0.29 -12.88 21.18
CA TYR A 167 0.23 -11.78 20.36
C TYR A 167 1.08 -10.80 21.18
N PRO A 168 2.04 -10.07 20.55
CA PRO A 168 2.86 -9.07 21.23
C PRO A 168 2.01 -7.97 21.88
N LYS A 169 2.52 -7.35 22.95
CA LYS A 169 1.88 -6.18 23.58
C LYS A 169 1.73 -5.06 22.53
N CYS A 170 0.57 -4.40 22.51
CA CYS A 170 0.35 -3.25 21.64
C CYS A 170 1.23 -2.05 22.05
N LEU A 171 1.53 -1.17 21.08
CA LEU A 171 2.36 0.03 21.23
C LEU A 171 1.64 1.20 21.92
N THR A 172 0.56 0.95 22.69
CA THR A 172 -0.08 2.01 23.48
C THR A 172 0.93 2.56 24.48
N LYS A 173 0.96 3.90 24.61
CA LYS A 173 1.99 4.63 25.37
C LYS A 173 2.19 4.02 26.76
N ARG A 174 3.46 3.90 27.17
CA ARG A 174 3.81 3.71 28.58
C ARG A 174 3.67 5.03 29.31
#